data_AF-A0A1Z2XU05-F1
#
_entry.id   AF-A0A1Z2XU05-F1
#
_cell.length_a   1.000
_cell.length_b   1.000
_cell.length_c   1.000
_cell.angle_alpha   90.00
_cell.angle_beta   90.00
_cell.angle_gamma   90.00
#
_symmetry.space_group_name_H-M   'P 1'
#
loop_
_entity.id
_entity.type
_entity.pdbx_description
1 polymer ?
#
loop_
_entity_poly.entity_id
_entity_poly.type
_entity_poly.pdbx_seq_one_letter_code
_entity_poly.pdbx_strand_id
1 'polypeptide(L)'
;MDLQATYDYLMRIRKTEYAIKRKQLRCEELRSCLLPGAIRYDLDKVQTSPRDKLPEIMAKVDELEHQIEVLMQEKAMLIIEIGEAIEQLPDDNEKTVLTEFYIGRVSMKKVAALINYSPRRAYYFRKQGVIHLGEVLS
;
A
#
# COMPACT_ATOMS: atom_id res chain seq x y z
N MET A 1 -14.74 18.14 2.78
CA MET A 1 -14.52 17.35 1.56
C MET A 1 -15.82 16.69 1.11
N ASP A 2 -15.97 16.41 -0.18
CA ASP A 2 -17.07 15.52 -0.63
C ASP A 2 -16.82 14.06 -0.19
N LEU A 3 -17.87 13.23 -0.27
CA LEU A 3 -17.81 11.84 0.18
C LEU A 3 -16.78 11.01 -0.59
N GLN A 4 -16.64 11.25 -1.90
CA GLN A 4 -15.73 10.49 -2.76
C GLN A 4 -14.28 10.88 -2.47
N ALA A 5 -13.99 12.17 -2.30
CA ALA A 5 -12.70 12.69 -1.91
C ALA A 5 -12.24 12.12 -0.55
N THR A 6 -13.17 11.95 0.40
CA THR A 6 -12.85 11.37 1.72
C THR A 6 -12.51 9.88 1.62
N TYR A 7 -13.21 9.12 0.77
CA TYR A 7 -12.82 7.75 0.46
C TYR A 7 -11.44 7.68 -0.23
N ASP A 8 -11.18 8.58 -1.17
CA ASP A 8 -9.90 8.63 -1.87
C ASP A 8 -8.74 8.98 -0.94
N TYR A 9 -8.97 9.89 0.01
CA TYR A 9 -8.06 10.24 1.10
C TYR A 9 -7.69 9.00 1.93
N LEU A 10 -8.67 8.30 2.50
CA LEU A 10 -8.45 7.08 3.28
C LEU A 10 -7.77 5.96 2.48
N MET A 11 -8.05 5.89 1.17
CA MET A 11 -7.46 4.89 0.27
C MET A 11 -6.02 5.19 -0.15
N ARG A 12 -5.45 6.37 0.17
CA ARG A 12 -4.06 6.72 -0.15
C ARG A 12 -3.08 5.68 0.39
N ILE A 13 -3.23 5.25 1.65
CA ILE A 13 -2.38 4.21 2.26
C ILE A 13 -2.38 2.94 1.39
N ARG A 14 -3.55 2.51 0.91
CA ARG A 14 -3.69 1.29 0.12
C ARG A 14 -3.12 1.45 -1.28
N LYS A 15 -3.30 2.63 -1.90
CA LYS A 15 -2.70 2.97 -3.20
C LYS A 15 -1.17 2.93 -3.11
N THR A 16 -0.58 3.51 -2.06
CA THR A 16 0.86 3.49 -1.79
C THR A 16 1.38 2.08 -1.53
N GLU A 17 0.66 1.26 -0.75
CA GLU A 17 1.00 -0.17 -0.55
C GLU A 17 1.02 -0.96 -1.86
N TYR A 18 0.05 -0.75 -2.75
CA TYR A 18 0.06 -1.40 -4.05
C TYR A 18 1.22 -0.92 -4.93
N ALA A 19 1.60 0.36 -4.84
CA ALA A 19 2.76 0.89 -5.54
C ALA A 19 4.05 0.21 -5.05
N ILE A 20 4.23 0.09 -3.73
CA ILE A 20 5.34 -0.63 -3.11
C ILE A 20 5.38 -2.07 -3.62
N LYS A 21 4.27 -2.80 -3.52
CA LYS A 21 4.21 -4.21 -3.93
C LYS A 21 4.56 -4.42 -5.40
N ARG A 22 4.08 -3.56 -6.31
CA ARG A 22 4.43 -3.64 -7.74
C ARG A 22 5.91 -3.40 -7.99
N LYS A 23 6.53 -2.46 -7.27
CA LYS A 23 7.98 -2.19 -7.38
C LYS A 23 8.81 -3.32 -6.80
N GLN A 24 8.41 -3.87 -5.66
CA GLN A 24 9.06 -5.04 -5.04
C GLN A 24 9.04 -6.23 -6.01
N LEU A 25 7.88 -6.55 -6.59
CA LEU A 25 7.77 -7.61 -7.59
C LEU A 25 8.69 -7.36 -8.78
N ARG A 26 8.75 -6.13 -9.30
CA ARG A 26 9.65 -5.80 -10.41
C ARG A 26 11.14 -5.92 -10.02
N CYS A 27 11.49 -5.55 -8.79
CA CYS A 27 12.84 -5.70 -8.26
C CYS A 27 13.23 -7.18 -8.14
N GLU A 28 12.33 -8.02 -7.60
CA GLU A 28 12.52 -9.49 -7.51
C GLU A 28 12.72 -10.12 -8.88
N GLU A 29 11.88 -9.78 -9.87
CA GLU A 29 12.02 -10.26 -11.25
C GLU A 29 13.38 -9.87 -11.86
N LEU A 30 13.81 -8.61 -11.71
CA LEU A 30 15.11 -8.17 -12.21
C LEU A 30 16.28 -8.86 -11.52
N ARG A 31 16.20 -9.08 -10.20
CA ARG A 31 17.21 -9.85 -9.45
C ARG A 31 17.26 -11.30 -9.90
N SER A 32 16.12 -11.91 -10.26
CA SER A 32 16.08 -13.28 -10.77
C SER A 32 16.87 -13.46 -12.07
N CYS A 33 16.90 -12.42 -12.92
CA CYS A 33 17.69 -12.40 -14.16
C CYS A 33 19.21 -12.36 -13.92
N LEU A 34 19.65 -12.02 -12.70
CA LEU A 34 21.06 -12.00 -12.30
C LEU A 34 21.53 -13.36 -11.75
N LEU A 35 20.63 -14.32 -11.53
CA LEU A 35 21.00 -15.63 -10.98
C LEU A 35 21.69 -16.51 -12.06
N PRO A 36 22.73 -17.30 -11.69
CA PRO A 36 23.51 -18.10 -12.65
C PRO A 36 22.70 -19.09 -13.50
N GLY A 37 21.52 -19.53 -13.04
CA GLY A 37 20.63 -20.44 -13.77
C GLY A 37 19.76 -19.79 -14.87
N ALA A 38 19.73 -18.46 -14.97
CA ALA A 38 19.08 -17.75 -16.07
C ALA A 38 19.98 -17.61 -17.32
N ILE A 39 21.26 -17.97 -17.18
CA ILE A 39 22.23 -18.01 -18.28
C ILE A 39 22.00 -19.33 -19.03
N ARG A 40 21.28 -19.28 -20.17
CA ARG A 40 21.25 -20.41 -21.12
C ARG A 40 22.63 -20.56 -21.73
N TYR A 41 23.34 -21.62 -21.36
CA TYR A 41 24.63 -22.00 -21.96
C TYR A 41 24.47 -22.60 -23.37
N ASP A 42 23.24 -22.68 -23.88
CA ASP A 42 22.86 -23.45 -25.07
C ASP A 42 22.79 -22.61 -26.36
N LEU A 43 23.17 -21.33 -26.31
CA LEU A 43 23.25 -20.48 -27.50
C LEU A 43 24.69 -20.45 -28.00
N ASP A 44 24.86 -21.02 -29.20
CA ASP A 44 26.06 -20.94 -30.01
C ASP A 44 26.70 -19.56 -29.97
N LYS A 45 28.04 -19.56 -29.99
CA LYS A 45 28.90 -18.37 -30.06
C LYS A 45 28.40 -17.38 -31.11
N VAL A 46 27.61 -16.41 -30.69
CA VAL A 46 27.45 -15.14 -31.39
C VAL A 46 27.98 -14.07 -30.45
N GLN A 47 29.06 -13.42 -30.88
CA GLN A 47 29.63 -12.23 -30.24
C GLN A 47 28.56 -11.13 -30.17
N THR A 48 27.80 -11.13 -29.08
CA THR A 48 27.36 -9.90 -28.41
C THR A 48 27.76 -10.07 -26.97
N SER A 49 28.59 -9.16 -26.47
CA SER A 49 29.15 -9.25 -25.13
C SER A 49 28.00 -9.39 -24.11
N PRO A 50 27.95 -10.46 -23.30
CA PRO A 50 27.00 -10.55 -22.17
C PRO A 50 27.31 -9.54 -21.05
N ARG A 51 28.35 -8.71 -21.22
CA ARG A 51 28.88 -7.80 -20.19
C ARG A 51 28.11 -6.48 -20.05
N ASP A 52 27.31 -6.07 -21.04
CA ASP A 52 26.81 -4.69 -21.07
C ASP A 52 25.43 -4.48 -20.40
N LYS A 53 24.64 -5.54 -20.16
CA LYS A 53 23.28 -5.42 -19.59
C LYS A 53 23.18 -5.65 -18.08
N LEU A 54 24.15 -6.34 -17.49
CA LEU A 54 24.16 -6.59 -16.04
C LEU A 54 24.26 -5.29 -15.23
N PRO A 55 25.16 -4.34 -15.55
CA PRO A 55 25.23 -3.06 -14.83
C PRO A 55 23.92 -2.26 -14.94
N GLU A 56 23.25 -2.32 -16.09
CA GLU A 56 21.96 -1.65 -16.31
C GLU A 56 20.85 -2.25 -15.45
N ILE A 57 20.77 -3.59 -15.36
CA ILE A 57 19.82 -4.29 -14.49
C ILE A 57 20.07 -3.95 -13.02
N MET A 58 21.35 -3.96 -12.58
CA MET A 58 21.71 -3.61 -11.20
C MET A 58 21.36 -2.16 -10.87
N ALA A 59 21.70 -1.20 -11.73
CA ALA A 59 21.32 0.20 -11.55
C ALA A 59 19.79 0.38 -11.47
N LYS A 60 19.02 -0.43 -12.23
CA LYS A 60 17.56 -0.38 -12.17
C LYS A 60 16.98 -0.98 -10.89
N VAL A 61 17.63 -2.00 -10.35
CA VAL A 61 17.30 -2.61 -9.06
C VAL A 61 17.53 -1.57 -7.94
N ASP A 62 18.69 -0.93 -7.91
CA ASP A 62 19.02 0.11 -6.92
C ASP A 62 18.01 1.28 -6.96
N GLU A 63 17.66 1.76 -8.14
CA GLU A 63 16.64 2.81 -8.31
C GLU A 63 15.26 2.37 -7.79
N LEU A 64 14.85 1.13 -8.06
CA LEU A 64 13.57 0.61 -7.57
C LEU A 64 13.56 0.48 -6.05
N GLU A 65 14.67 0.08 -5.45
CA GLU A 65 14.84 -0.02 -3.99
C GLU A 65 14.73 1.35 -3.35
N HIS A 66 15.42 2.35 -3.88
CA HIS A 66 15.30 3.72 -3.38
C HIS A 66 13.86 4.25 -3.47
N GLN A 67 13.17 4.00 -4.59
CA GLN A 67 11.76 4.37 -4.73
C GLN A 67 10.84 3.64 -3.75
N ILE A 68 11.14 2.38 -3.42
CA ILE A 68 10.39 1.61 -2.41
C ILE A 68 10.58 2.24 -1.03
N GLU A 69 11.81 2.62 -0.66
CA GLU A 69 12.11 3.27 0.62
C GLU A 69 11.34 4.58 0.78
N VAL A 70 11.35 5.43 -0.25
CA VAL A 70 10.58 6.69 -0.26
C VAL A 70 9.08 6.43 -0.09
N LEU A 71 8.52 5.44 -0.81
CA LEU A 71 7.11 5.09 -0.68
C LEU A 71 6.77 4.49 0.70
N MET A 72 7.70 3.78 1.33
CA MET A 72 7.53 3.26 2.70
C MET A 72 7.47 4.41 3.71
N GLN A 73 8.33 5.42 3.56
CA GLN A 73 8.27 6.64 4.37
C GLN A 73 6.96 7.40 4.14
N GLU A 74 6.55 7.58 2.89
CA GLU A 74 5.26 8.21 2.55
C GLU A 74 4.09 7.45 3.19
N LYS A 75 4.09 6.12 3.10
CA LYS A 75 3.08 5.28 3.74
C LYS A 75 3.04 5.50 5.26
N ALA A 76 4.20 5.57 5.92
CA ALA A 76 4.26 5.82 7.35
C ALA A 76 3.66 7.18 7.73
N MET A 77 3.98 8.23 6.96
CA MET A 77 3.39 9.55 7.15
C MET A 77 1.87 9.55 6.94
N LEU A 78 1.38 8.85 5.91
CA LEU A 78 -0.06 8.71 5.66
C LEU A 78 -0.77 7.98 6.81
N ILE A 79 -0.14 6.98 7.43
CA ILE A 79 -0.72 6.27 8.59
C ILE A 79 -0.88 7.24 9.76
N ILE A 80 0.12 8.07 10.03
CA ILE A 80 0.07 9.08 11.10
C ILE A 80 -1.02 10.12 10.78
N GLU A 81 -0.94 10.75 9.60
CA GLU A 81 -1.86 11.79 9.15
C GLU A 81 -3.32 11.34 9.22
N ILE A 82 -3.63 10.18 8.64
CA ILE A 82 -5.00 9.64 8.61
C ILE A 82 -5.42 9.17 10.01
N GLY A 83 -4.51 8.58 10.78
CA GLY A 83 -4.79 8.15 12.15
C GLY A 83 -5.16 9.33 13.05
N GLU A 84 -4.40 10.42 12.99
CA GLU A 84 -4.68 11.65 13.74
C GLU A 84 -6.02 12.28 13.33
N ALA A 85 -6.34 12.29 12.04
CA ALA A 85 -7.63 12.77 11.55
C ALA A 85 -8.81 11.90 12.04
N ILE A 86 -8.65 10.57 12.05
CA ILE A 86 -9.66 9.65 12.60
C ILE A 86 -9.87 9.91 14.10
N GLU A 87 -8.80 10.17 14.87
CA GLU A 87 -8.91 10.43 16.30
C GLU A 87 -9.71 11.69 16.66
N GLN A 88 -9.91 12.63 15.72
CA GLN A 88 -10.77 13.79 15.91
C GLN A 88 -12.27 13.47 15.84
N LEU A 89 -12.66 12.27 15.39
CA LEU A 89 -14.07 11.88 15.34
C LEU A 89 -14.66 11.76 16.76
N PRO A 90 -15.97 12.03 16.94
CA PRO A 90 -16.60 11.91 18.25
C PRO A 90 -17.03 10.48 18.63
N ASP A 91 -17.28 9.60 17.66
CA ASP A 91 -17.79 8.24 17.90
C ASP A 91 -16.66 7.19 17.87
N ASP A 92 -16.46 6.50 18.99
CA ASP A 92 -15.40 5.50 19.15
C ASP A 92 -15.57 4.27 18.25
N ASN A 93 -16.80 3.88 17.90
CA ASN A 93 -17.02 2.78 16.95
C ASN A 93 -16.64 3.21 15.54
N GLU A 94 -16.93 4.46 15.15
CA GLU A 94 -16.49 5.01 13.88
C GLU A 94 -14.97 5.05 13.80
N LYS A 95 -14.29 5.56 14.83
CA LYS A 95 -12.83 5.53 14.93
C LYS A 95 -12.26 4.13 14.74
N THR A 96 -12.76 3.20 15.56
CA THR A 96 -12.29 1.81 15.56
C THR A 96 -12.50 1.16 14.20
N VAL A 97 -13.68 1.35 13.58
CA VAL A 97 -13.98 0.79 12.27
C VAL A 97 -13.08 1.36 11.18
N LEU A 98 -12.84 2.67 11.17
CA LEU A 98 -11.99 3.30 10.17
C LEU A 98 -10.53 2.89 10.33
N THR A 99 -9.99 2.92 11.55
CA THR A 99 -8.61 2.52 11.86
C THR A 99 -8.36 1.07 11.47
N GLU A 100 -9.18 0.13 11.95
CA GLU A 100 -8.98 -1.29 11.68
C GLU A 100 -9.12 -1.63 10.19
N PHE A 101 -10.08 -1.00 9.50
CA PHE A 101 -10.34 -1.30 8.09
C PHE A 101 -9.34 -0.62 7.13
N TYR A 102 -9.08 0.68 7.30
CA TYR A 102 -8.26 1.47 6.38
C TYR A 102 -6.77 1.49 6.74
N ILE A 103 -6.40 1.30 8.00
CA ILE A 103 -5.00 1.22 8.44
C ILE A 103 -4.63 -0.24 8.71
N GLY A 104 -5.39 -0.92 9.57
CA GLY A 104 -5.10 -2.29 10.02
C GLY A 104 -5.33 -3.40 8.99
N ARG A 105 -5.97 -3.09 7.85
CA ARG A 105 -6.32 -4.06 6.79
C ARG A 105 -7.17 -5.23 7.29
N VAL A 106 -7.93 -5.02 8.36
CA VAL A 106 -8.78 -6.03 8.96
C VAL A 106 -10.06 -6.17 8.15
N SER A 107 -10.48 -7.41 7.89
CA SER A 107 -11.72 -7.67 7.16
C SER A 107 -12.92 -7.17 7.97
N MET A 108 -13.95 -6.65 7.29
CA MET A 108 -15.12 -6.08 7.98
C MET A 108 -15.82 -7.09 8.90
N LYS A 109 -15.74 -8.39 8.59
CA LYS A 109 -16.25 -9.45 9.47
C LYS A 109 -15.53 -9.48 10.82
N LYS A 110 -14.20 -9.33 10.81
CA LYS A 110 -13.38 -9.27 12.03
C LYS A 110 -13.57 -7.94 12.77
N VAL A 111 -13.63 -6.82 12.04
CA VAL A 111 -13.94 -5.50 12.63
C VAL A 111 -15.28 -5.54 13.35
N ALA A 112 -16.32 -6.07 12.72
CA ALA A 112 -17.65 -6.20 13.32
C ALA A 112 -17.62 -7.02 14.63
N ALA A 113 -16.85 -8.10 14.67
CA ALA A 113 -16.65 -8.89 15.88
C ALA A 113 -15.91 -8.09 16.97
N LEU A 114 -14.89 -7.31 16.59
CA LEU A 114 -14.10 -6.48 17.51
C LEU A 114 -14.97 -5.41 18.20
N ILE A 115 -15.90 -4.80 17.49
CA ILE A 115 -16.85 -3.82 18.06
C ILE A 115 -18.12 -4.47 18.64
N ASN A 116 -18.22 -5.81 18.67
CA ASN A 116 -19.40 -6.56 19.13
C ASN A 116 -20.72 -6.21 18.41
N TYR A 117 -20.65 -5.97 17.10
CA TYR A 117 -21.82 -5.67 16.26
C TYR A 117 -21.96 -6.63 15.08
N SER A 118 -23.15 -6.63 14.47
CA SER A 118 -23.36 -7.31 13.19
C SER A 118 -22.53 -6.66 12.07
N PRO A 119 -22.12 -7.42 11.04
CA PRO A 119 -21.43 -6.86 9.88
C PRO A 119 -22.17 -5.68 9.23
N ARG A 120 -23.51 -5.76 9.16
CA ARG A 120 -24.35 -4.68 8.61
C ARG A 120 -24.17 -3.38 9.41
N ARG A 121 -24.13 -3.47 10.74
CA ARG A 121 -23.96 -2.30 11.60
C ARG A 121 -22.53 -1.76 11.56
N ALA A 122 -21.52 -2.62 11.42
CA ALA A 122 -20.15 -2.18 11.18
C ALA A 122 -20.00 -1.39 9.86
N TYR A 123 -20.64 -1.83 8.77
CA TYR A 123 -20.68 -1.05 7.52
C TYR A 123 -21.41 0.29 7.67
N TYR A 124 -22.43 0.37 8.54
CA TYR A 124 -23.10 1.62 8.85
C TYR A 124 -22.15 2.59 9.55
N PHE A 125 -21.46 2.16 10.62
CA PHE A 125 -20.44 2.96 11.30
C PHE A 125 -19.34 3.41 10.34
N ARG A 126 -18.88 2.53 9.45
CA ARG A 126 -17.91 2.93 8.41
C ARG A 126 -18.44 4.09 7.56
N LYS A 127 -19.69 4.00 7.09
CA LYS A 127 -20.27 5.03 6.22
C LYS A 127 -20.42 6.36 6.97
N GLN A 128 -20.89 6.33 8.22
CA GLN A 128 -21.04 7.54 9.04
C GLN A 128 -19.68 8.16 9.37
N GLY A 129 -18.71 7.34 9.80
CA GLY A 129 -17.34 7.82 10.04
C GLY A 129 -16.70 8.49 8.84
N VAL A 130 -16.91 7.98 7.61
CA VAL A 130 -16.39 8.65 6.40
C VAL A 130 -17.09 9.99 6.15
N ILE A 131 -18.39 10.11 6.44
CA ILE A 131 -19.12 11.37 6.28
C ILE A 131 -18.59 12.40 7.28
N HIS A 132 -18.53 12.04 8.57
CA HIS A 132 -18.05 12.92 9.63
C HIS A 132 -16.56 13.28 9.44
N LEU A 133 -15.75 12.35 8.96
CA LEU A 133 -14.34 12.63 8.64
C LEU A 133 -14.24 13.66 7.51
N GLY A 134 -15.12 13.59 6.51
CA GLY A 134 -15.20 14.57 5.45
C GLY A 134 -15.53 15.98 5.96
N GLU A 135 -16.31 16.08 7.04
CA GLU A 135 -16.63 17.35 7.73
C GLU A 135 -15.42 17.86 8.53
N VAL A 136 -14.71 17.00 9.26
CA VAL A 136 -13.48 17.34 10.01
C VAL A 136 -12.36 17.83 9.08
N LEU A 137 -12.28 17.28 7.87
CA LEU A 137 -11.26 17.64 6.88
C LEU A 137 -11.68 18.82 5.96
N SER A 138 -12.84 19.44 6.19
CA SER A 138 -13.31 20.62 5.43
C SER A 138 -12.80 21.91 6.04
#